data_AF-A0A1Y6IVC2-F1
#
_entry.id   AF-A0A1Y6IVC2-F1
#
_cell.length_a   1.000
_cell.length_b   1.000
_cell.length_c   1.000
_cell.angle_alpha   90.00
_cell.angle_beta   90.00
_cell.angle_gamma   90.00
#
_symmetry.space_group_name_H-M   'P 1'
#
loop_
_entity.id
_entity.type
_entity.pdbx_description
1 polymer ?
#
loop_
_entity_poly.entity_id
_entity_poly.type
_entity_poly.pdbx_seq_one_letter_code
_entity_poly.pdbx_strand_id
1 'polypeptide(L)'
;MHISVDVHNYMENLVGQILSSDDFKERYDHEQLADLACLALSQLRPVYIRHDIDFLSALPEERLVKLKQFAKDAVEAGETMIQNDRRRNPEYREIPIVVATARYDDDLELEWYESPILGHHTDHQKEK
;
A
#
# COMPACT_ATOMS: atom_id res chain seq x y z
N MET A 1 -23.34 9.92 -3.57
CA MET A 1 -23.79 8.56 -3.26
C MET A 1 -23.02 8.09 -2.04
N HIS A 2 -23.67 7.98 -0.88
CA HIS A 2 -23.04 7.46 0.34
C HIS A 2 -23.26 5.95 0.31
N ILE A 3 -22.23 5.18 -0.01
CA ILE A 3 -22.25 3.75 0.29
C ILE A 3 -22.41 3.67 1.82
N SER A 4 -23.34 2.85 2.34
CA SER A 4 -23.80 2.91 3.73
C SER A 4 -22.66 2.93 4.77
N VAL A 5 -22.92 3.47 5.97
CA VAL A 5 -21.96 3.59 7.10
C VAL A 5 -21.21 2.29 7.40
N ASP A 6 -21.81 1.15 7.11
CA ASP A 6 -21.24 -0.17 7.38
C ASP A 6 -20.32 -0.71 6.29
N VAL A 7 -20.00 0.04 5.22
CA VAL A 7 -19.09 -0.44 4.16
C VAL A 7 -17.77 0.30 4.26
N HIS A 8 -16.68 -0.46 4.39
CA HIS A 8 -15.32 0.05 4.55
C HIS A 8 -14.33 -0.76 3.72
N ASN A 9 -13.16 -0.18 3.48
CA ASN A 9 -12.05 -0.86 2.81
C ASN A 9 -11.29 -1.70 3.85
N TYR A 10 -11.32 -3.02 3.73
CA TYR A 10 -10.61 -3.93 4.64
C TYR A 10 -9.10 -3.67 4.72
N MET A 11 -8.50 -3.12 3.65
CA MET A 11 -7.07 -2.77 3.66
C MET A 11 -6.76 -1.67 4.68
N GLU A 12 -7.71 -0.79 5.02
CA GLU A 12 -7.56 0.21 6.09
C GLU A 12 -7.31 -0.45 7.44
N ASN A 13 -7.98 -1.58 7.71
CA ASN A 13 -7.78 -2.33 8.95
C ASN A 13 -6.36 -2.92 9.02
N LEU A 14 -5.87 -3.49 7.91
CA LEU A 14 -4.53 -4.08 7.85
C LEU A 14 -3.43 -3.01 8.01
N VAL A 15 -3.55 -1.89 7.28
CA VAL A 15 -2.62 -0.76 7.40
C VAL A 15 -2.66 -0.17 8.81
N GLY A 16 -3.86 0.05 9.35
CA GLY A 16 -4.05 0.57 10.70
C GLY A 16 -3.45 -0.31 11.79
N GLN A 17 -3.51 -1.64 11.64
CA GLN A 17 -2.86 -2.58 12.56
C GLN A 17 -1.33 -2.43 12.55
N ILE A 18 -0.72 -2.28 11.38
CA ILE A 18 0.74 -2.11 11.24
C ILE A 18 1.17 -0.78 11.86
N LEU A 19 0.51 0.32 11.52
CA LEU A 19 0.82 1.66 12.03
C LEU A 19 0.50 1.83 13.52
N SER A 20 -0.29 0.92 14.08
CA SER A 20 -0.60 0.90 15.52
C SER A 20 0.46 0.19 16.36
N SER A 21 1.49 -0.43 15.75
CA SER A 21 2.58 -1.04 16.49
C SER A 21 3.41 0.00 17.24
N ASP A 22 4.06 -0.41 18.32
CA ASP A 22 4.88 0.48 19.14
C ASP A 22 6.03 1.09 18.32
N ASP A 23 6.63 0.31 17.41
CA ASP A 23 7.68 0.77 16.50
C ASP A 23 7.26 2.01 15.69
N PHE A 24 6.03 2.05 15.17
CA PHE A 24 5.55 3.21 14.38
C PHE A 24 5.10 4.36 15.27
N LYS A 25 4.41 4.07 16.38
CA LYS A 25 3.91 5.09 17.31
C LYS A 25 5.03 5.86 18.03
N GLU A 26 6.16 5.22 18.29
CA GLU A 26 7.31 5.88 18.92
C GLU A 26 8.11 6.75 17.93
N ARG A 27 8.07 6.41 16.64
CA ARG A 27 8.89 7.05 15.60
C ARG A 27 8.20 8.20 14.87
N TYR A 28 6.88 8.19 14.82
CA TYR A 28 6.09 9.11 14.00
C TYR A 28 4.96 9.76 14.80
N ASP A 29 4.70 11.04 14.52
CA ASP A 29 3.55 11.74 15.07
C ASP A 29 2.23 11.35 14.37
N HIS A 30 1.11 11.84 14.89
CA HIS A 30 -0.21 11.51 14.35
C HIS A 30 -0.43 12.00 12.91
N GLU A 31 0.17 13.12 12.49
CA GLU A 31 0.05 13.62 11.11
C GLU A 31 0.88 12.76 10.16
N GLN A 32 2.09 12.39 10.56
CA GLN A 32 2.97 11.49 9.81
C GLN A 32 2.38 10.09 9.67
N LEU A 33 1.74 9.56 10.71
CA LEU A 33 1.03 8.28 10.64
C LEU A 33 -0.17 8.34 9.71
N ALA A 34 -0.90 9.46 9.67
CA ALA A 34 -1.99 9.66 8.72
C ALA A 34 -1.46 9.73 7.28
N ASP A 35 -0.37 10.46 7.05
CA ASP A 35 0.30 10.52 5.75
C ASP A 35 0.80 9.14 5.29
N LEU A 36 1.39 8.35 6.19
CA LEU A 36 1.79 6.96 5.92
C LEU A 36 0.60 6.10 5.52
N ALA A 37 -0.52 6.21 6.23
CA ALA A 37 -1.74 5.48 5.89
C ALA A 37 -2.23 5.87 4.49
N CYS A 38 -2.25 7.15 4.15
CA CYS A 38 -2.63 7.63 2.82
C CYS A 38 -1.70 7.09 1.72
N LEU A 39 -0.38 7.18 1.92
CA LEU A 39 0.61 6.67 0.97
C LEU A 39 0.48 5.16 0.78
N ALA A 40 0.35 4.39 1.87
CA ALA A 40 0.16 2.95 1.80
C ALA A 40 -1.14 2.57 1.07
N LEU A 41 -2.27 3.17 1.44
CA LEU A 41 -3.58 2.86 0.84
C LEU A 41 -3.65 3.22 -0.64
N SER A 42 -2.92 4.25 -1.08
CA SER A 42 -2.88 4.65 -2.49
C SER A 42 -2.20 3.61 -3.41
N GLN A 43 -1.41 2.70 -2.84
CA GLN A 43 -0.70 1.63 -3.55
C GLN A 43 -1.47 0.30 -3.53
N LEU A 44 -2.51 0.19 -2.70
CA LEU A 44 -3.23 -1.05 -2.46
C LEU A 44 -4.55 -1.08 -3.24
N ARG A 45 -4.87 -2.24 -3.83
CA ARG A 45 -6.22 -2.46 -4.37
C ARG A 45 -7.23 -2.39 -3.22
N PRO A 46 -8.25 -1.51 -3.28
CA PRO A 46 -9.24 -1.42 -2.21
C PRO A 46 -10.13 -2.67 -2.19
N VAL A 47 -10.47 -3.14 -0.99
CA VAL A 47 -11.34 -4.30 -0.77
C VAL A 47 -12.53 -3.84 0.09
N TYR A 48 -13.59 -3.39 -0.56
CA TYR A 48 -14.78 -2.91 0.14
C TYR A 48 -15.65 -4.08 0.62
N ILE A 49 -15.89 -4.11 1.92
CA ILE A 49 -16.69 -5.14 2.60
C ILE A 49 -17.69 -4.47 3.54
N ARG A 50 -18.74 -5.20 3.91
CA ARG A 50 -19.70 -4.76 4.92
C ARG A 50 -19.40 -5.33 6.32
N HIS A 51 -19.06 -6.61 6.38
CA HIS A 51 -18.83 -7.31 7.64
C HIS A 51 -17.53 -8.12 7.58
N ASP A 52 -16.59 -7.83 8.47
CA ASP A 52 -15.30 -8.51 8.54
C ASP A 52 -15.46 -10.02 8.76
N ILE A 53 -16.46 -10.44 9.54
CA ILE A 53 -16.72 -11.86 9.84
C ILE A 53 -17.06 -12.62 8.56
N ASP A 54 -17.96 -12.09 7.74
CA ASP A 54 -18.37 -12.74 6.49
C ASP A 54 -17.18 -12.83 5.54
N PHE A 55 -16.43 -11.73 5.38
CA PHE A 55 -15.25 -11.67 4.54
C PHE A 55 -14.19 -12.68 4.98
N LEU A 56 -13.82 -12.68 6.26
CA LEU A 56 -12.80 -13.59 6.80
C LEU A 56 -13.23 -15.05 6.78
N SER A 57 -14.53 -15.34 6.96
CA SER A 57 -15.05 -16.71 6.91
C SER A 57 -15.00 -17.35 5.51
N ALA A 58 -15.11 -16.52 4.47
CA ALA A 58 -15.04 -16.95 3.08
C ALA A 58 -13.64 -16.87 2.48
N LEU A 59 -12.70 -16.18 3.14
CA LEU A 59 -11.35 -15.94 2.63
C LEU A 59 -10.39 -17.10 2.99
N PRO A 60 -9.68 -17.68 2.01
CA PRO A 60 -8.63 -18.66 2.30
C PRO A 60 -7.49 -18.05 3.12
N GLU A 61 -6.93 -18.82 4.05
CA GLU A 61 -5.84 -18.36 4.93
C GLU A 61 -4.62 -17.84 4.16
N GLU A 62 -4.22 -18.53 3.09
CA GLU A 62 -3.11 -18.12 2.22
C GLU A 62 -3.35 -16.71 1.65
N ARG A 63 -4.60 -16.38 1.30
CA ARG A 63 -4.95 -15.07 0.77
C ARG A 63 -4.87 -14.00 1.85
N LEU A 64 -5.29 -14.31 3.07
CA LEU A 64 -5.14 -13.40 4.20
C LEU A 64 -3.66 -13.06 4.47
N VAL A 65 -2.78 -14.06 4.39
CA VAL A 65 -1.32 -13.86 4.52
C VAL A 65 -0.80 -12.92 3.41
N LYS A 66 -1.23 -13.13 2.16
CA LYS A 66 -0.87 -12.25 1.04
C LYS A 66 -1.34 -10.80 1.24
N LEU A 67 -2.59 -10.60 1.67
CA LEU A 67 -3.11 -9.25 1.94
C LEU A 67 -2.33 -8.55 3.06
N LYS A 68 -1.95 -9.27 4.11
CA LYS A 68 -1.09 -8.75 5.18
C LYS A 68 0.29 -8.36 4.66
N GLN A 69 0.89 -9.20 3.81
CA GLN A 69 2.18 -8.90 3.20
C GLN A 69 2.12 -7.65 2.33
N PHE A 70 1.11 -7.53 1.45
CA PHE A 70 0.92 -6.33 0.63
C PHE A 70 0.76 -5.07 1.47
N ALA A 71 -0.03 -5.12 2.55
CA ALA A 71 -0.19 -3.99 3.46
C ALA A 71 1.15 -3.60 4.11
N LYS A 72 1.96 -4.58 4.53
CA LYS A 72 3.29 -4.36 5.08
C LYS A 72 4.23 -3.71 4.06
N ASP A 73 4.33 -4.28 2.86
CA ASP A 73 5.19 -3.77 1.80
C ASP A 73 4.80 -2.33 1.42
N ALA A 74 3.51 -2.02 1.35
CA ALA A 74 3.01 -0.68 1.06
C ALA A 74 3.34 0.35 2.15
N VAL A 75 3.27 -0.05 3.44
CA VAL A 75 3.66 0.80 4.57
C VAL A 75 5.17 1.06 4.54
N GLU A 76 5.99 0.03 4.34
CA GLU A 76 7.45 0.17 4.23
C GLU A 76 7.83 1.07 3.04
N ALA A 77 7.18 0.90 1.88
CA ALA A 77 7.38 1.78 0.73
C ALA A 77 7.00 3.23 1.06
N GLY A 78 5.84 3.46 1.68
CA GLY A 78 5.41 4.81 2.10
C GLY A 78 6.37 5.44 3.11
N GLU A 79 6.90 4.65 4.02
CA GLU A 79 7.90 5.07 5.01
C GLU A 79 9.17 5.60 4.35
N THR A 80 9.70 4.91 3.34
CA THR A 80 10.88 5.38 2.60
C THR A 80 10.62 6.70 1.88
N MET A 81 9.38 6.97 1.45
CA MET A 81 9.01 8.24 0.81
C MET A 81 8.99 9.41 1.80
N ILE A 82 8.55 9.17 3.04
CA ILE A 82 8.55 10.21 4.09
C ILE A 82 9.99 10.49 4.55
N GLN A 83 10.80 9.45 4.76
CA GLN A 83 12.19 9.63 5.19
C GLN A 83 13.03 10.36 4.14
N ASN A 84 12.82 10.05 2.86
CA ASN A 84 13.51 10.66 1.74
C ASN A 84 12.69 11.77 1.06
N ASP A 85 11.86 12.50 1.82
CA ASP A 85 10.90 13.45 1.24
C ASP A 85 11.62 14.52 0.39
N ARG A 86 11.53 14.35 -0.92
CA ARG A 86 12.15 15.22 -1.92
C ARG A 86 11.57 16.64 -1.88
N ARG A 87 10.35 16.82 -1.34
CA ARG A 87 9.70 18.14 -1.21
C ARG A 87 10.42 19.04 -0.20
N ARG A 88 11.19 18.47 0.73
CA ARG A 88 12.07 19.25 1.62
C ARG A 88 13.25 19.87 0.88
N ASN A 89 13.66 19.32 -0.27
CA ASN A 89 14.72 19.91 -1.07
C ASN A 89 14.16 21.03 -1.96
N PRO A 90 14.58 22.29 -1.77
CA PRO A 90 14.10 23.42 -2.56
C PRO A 90 14.29 23.25 -4.08
N GLU A 91 15.32 22.53 -4.51
CA GLU A 91 15.60 22.29 -5.95
C GLU A 91 14.55 21.40 -6.63
N TYR A 92 13.83 20.56 -5.88
CA TYR A 92 12.89 19.58 -6.44
C TYR A 92 11.43 20.07 -6.43
N ARG A 93 11.16 21.28 -5.91
CA ARG A 93 9.81 21.85 -5.79
C ARG A 93 9.15 22.14 -7.14
N GLU A 94 9.93 22.37 -8.18
CA GLU A 94 9.45 22.76 -9.52
C GLU A 94 9.45 21.60 -10.53
N ILE A 95 9.70 20.35 -10.10
CA ILE A 95 9.70 19.22 -11.02
C ILE A 95 8.25 18.77 -11.24
N PRO A 96 7.75 18.74 -12.49
CA PRO A 96 6.42 18.25 -12.76
C PRO A 96 6.32 16.79 -12.32
N ILE A 97 5.31 16.48 -11.51
CA ILE A 97 4.99 15.11 -11.15
C ILE A 97 4.49 14.42 -12.41
N VAL A 98 5.38 13.71 -13.10
CA VAL A 98 4.98 12.73 -14.10
C VAL A 98 4.41 11.57 -13.31
N VAL A 99 3.09 11.57 -13.12
CA VAL A 99 2.37 10.40 -12.64
C VAL A 99 2.53 9.37 -13.74
N ALA A 100 3.57 8.54 -13.65
CA ALA A 100 3.52 7.24 -14.28
C ALA A 100 2.30 6.59 -13.65
N THR A 101 1.21 6.52 -14.41
CA THR A 101 0.03 5.75 -14.06
C THR A 101 0.55 4.47 -13.46
N ALA A 102 0.35 4.24 -12.16
CA ALA A 102 0.43 2.90 -11.64
C ALA A 102 -0.54 2.15 -12.54
N ARG A 103 0.01 1.40 -13.50
CA ARG A 103 -0.79 0.63 -14.44
C ARG A 103 -1.35 -0.48 -13.56
N TYR A 104 -2.43 -0.17 -12.85
CA TYR A 104 -3.48 -1.14 -12.68
C TYR A 104 -3.86 -1.48 -14.11
N ASP A 105 -3.32 -2.60 -14.55
CA ASP A 105 -3.64 -3.15 -15.85
C ASP A 105 -5.09 -3.62 -15.70
N ASP A 106 -6.03 -2.69 -15.91
CA ASP A 106 -7.47 -2.93 -15.78
C ASP A 106 -7.93 -4.02 -16.78
N ASP A 107 -7.10 -4.29 -17.80
CA ASP A 107 -7.25 -5.35 -18.80
C ASP A 107 -6.67 -6.71 -18.35
N LEU A 108 -5.99 -6.78 -17.20
CA LEU A 108 -5.50 -8.04 -16.65
C LEU A 108 -6.69 -8.81 -16.07
N GLU A 109 -7.03 -9.96 -16.67
CA GLU A 109 -8.05 -10.85 -16.12
C GLU A 109 -7.75 -11.08 -14.63
N LEU A 110 -8.80 -11.11 -13.80
CA LEU A 110 -8.75 -11.39 -12.36
C LEU A 110 -8.23 -12.82 -12.11
N GLU A 111 -6.98 -13.08 -12.44
CA GLU A 111 -6.28 -14.26 -12.00
C GLU A 111 -6.06 -14.07 -10.50
N TRP A 112 -6.76 -14.88 -9.73
CA TRP A 112 -6.82 -14.87 -8.26
C TRP A 112 -5.46 -15.11 -7.56
N TYR A 113 -4.34 -14.96 -8.28
CA TYR A 113 -2.97 -15.23 -7.86
C TYR A 113 -2.00 -14.22 -8.49
N GLU A 114 -2.07 -12.94 -8.11
CA GLU A 114 -1.08 -11.96 -8.56
C GLU A 114 0.30 -12.21 -7.94
N SER A 115 1.29 -12.29 -8.81
CA SER A 115 2.71 -12.35 -8.49
C SER A 115 3.19 -11.01 -7.94
N PRO A 116 4.14 -10.99 -6.99
CA PRO A 116 4.68 -9.74 -6.42
C PRO A 116 5.36 -8.89 -7.50
N ILE A 117 5.27 -7.58 -7.36
CA ILE A 117 6.02 -6.63 -8.18
C ILE A 117 7.50 -6.73 -7.78
N LEU A 118 8.26 -7.57 -8.48
CA LEU A 118 9.71 -7.58 -8.37
C LEU A 118 10.22 -6.28 -8.99
N GLY A 119 10.83 -5.43 -8.16
CA GLY A 119 11.55 -4.25 -8.64
C GLY A 119 12.57 -4.66 -9.69
N HIS A 120 12.68 -3.90 -10.78
CA HIS A 120 13.68 -4.11 -11.80
C HIS A 120 15.09 -3.97 -11.21
N HIS A 121 15.67 -5.07 -10.73
CA HIS A 121 17.12 -5.18 -10.62
C HIS A 121 17.64 -5.28 -12.05
N THR A 122 18.16 -4.16 -12.55
CA THR A 122 18.98 -4.15 -13.76
C THR A 122 20.26 -4.92 -13.47
N ASP A 123 20.28 -6.22 -13.75
CA ASP A 123 21.53 -6.98 -13.89
C ASP A 123 22.17 -6.61 -15.24
N HIS A 124 22.78 -5.43 -15.25
CA HIS A 124 23.89 -5.18 -16.15
C HIS A 124 25.15 -5.83 -15.56
N GLN A 125 25.73 -6.75 -16.33
CA GLN A 125 27.10 -7.32 -16.31
C GLN A 125 27.07 -8.85 -16.12
N LYS A 126 27.73 -9.70 -16.92
CA LYS A 126 28.67 -9.56 -18.03
C LYS A 126 28.72 -10.93 -18.71
N GLU A 127 28.46 -10.98 -20.01
CA GLU A 127 28.83 -12.13 -20.82
C GLU A 127 30.31 -11.96 -21.20
N LYS A 128 31.15 -12.87 -20.72
CA LYS A 128 32.43 -13.25 -21.32
C LYS A 128 32.77 -14.69 -20.93
#